data_AF-W7W6I4-F1
#
_entry.id   AF-W7W6I4-F1
#
_cell.length_a   1.000
_cell.length_b   1.000
_cell.length_c   1.000
_cell.angle_alpha   90.00
_cell.angle_beta   90.00
_cell.angle_gamma   90.00
#
_symmetry.space_group_name_H-M   'P 1'
#
loop_
_entity.id
_entity.type
_entity.pdbx_description
1 polymer ?
#
loop_
_entity_poly.entity_id
_entity_poly.type
_entity_poly.pdbx_seq_one_letter_code
_entity_poly.pdbx_strand_id
1 'polypeptide(L)'
;MTQDIESSLPELPPARFGDDTLRQCVQAALDAKTKPRGSLGRLESLALQLALIQRTERPRLVEPQLVVFAADHGIAAQGVSAYPPEVTRQMVLNFLAGGAAVSVLSRQHGLALTVADCGVAAEFDPHPVLARLKVPGVEQGTADSSQGPAMTATQCAAAIATGAGLWLACPATCCCWARWASATPPRRRC
;
A
#
# COMPACT_ATOMS: atom_id res chain seq x y z
N MET A 1 -20.31 -21.24 3.80
CA MET A 1 -20.85 -20.56 2.60
C MET A 1 -19.91 -19.40 2.31
N THR A 2 -18.80 -19.72 1.64
CA THR A 2 -17.72 -18.79 1.30
C THR A 2 -18.24 -17.93 0.16
N GLN A 3 -18.71 -16.71 0.43
CA GLN A 3 -18.88 -15.75 -0.65
C GLN A 3 -17.46 -15.35 -1.07
N ASP A 4 -17.10 -15.79 -2.27
CA ASP A 4 -15.78 -15.61 -2.85
C ASP A 4 -15.47 -14.12 -2.94
N ILE A 5 -14.44 -13.68 -2.22
CA ILE A 5 -13.88 -12.32 -2.24
C ILE A 5 -13.68 -11.83 -3.69
N GLU A 6 -13.36 -12.76 -4.59
CA GLU A 6 -13.18 -12.56 -6.03
C GLU A 6 -14.40 -11.91 -6.71
N SER A 7 -15.62 -12.23 -6.28
CA SER A 7 -16.86 -11.66 -6.85
C SER A 7 -17.14 -10.22 -6.44
N SER A 8 -16.46 -9.72 -5.40
CA SER A 8 -16.65 -8.37 -4.84
C SER A 8 -15.58 -7.37 -5.29
N LEU A 9 -14.52 -7.86 -5.94
CA LEU A 9 -13.44 -7.03 -6.47
C LEU A 9 -13.88 -6.43 -7.81
N PRO A 10 -13.63 -5.14 -8.06
CA PRO A 10 -13.83 -4.59 -9.39
C PRO A 10 -12.96 -5.38 -10.39
N GLU A 11 -13.52 -5.72 -11.55
CA GLU A 11 -12.73 -6.32 -12.63
C GLU A 11 -11.59 -5.36 -12.97
N LEU A 12 -10.38 -5.73 -12.58
CA LEU A 12 -9.20 -5.04 -13.06
C LEU A 12 -9.19 -5.25 -14.58
N PRO A 13 -9.05 -4.19 -15.40
CA PRO A 13 -8.90 -4.38 -16.83
C PRO A 13 -7.75 -5.37 -17.01
N PRO A 14 -7.90 -6.41 -17.85
CA PRO A 14 -6.93 -7.49 -17.94
C PRO A 14 -5.56 -6.85 -18.07
N ALA A 15 -4.69 -7.15 -17.09
CA ALA A 15 -3.39 -6.55 -17.00
C ALA A 15 -2.59 -7.05 -18.21
N ARG A 16 -2.75 -6.40 -19.35
CA ARG A 16 -2.01 -6.71 -20.57
C ARG A 16 -0.60 -6.15 -20.42
N PHE A 17 0.12 -6.67 -19.43
CA PHE A 17 1.58 -6.72 -19.47
C PHE A 17 2.06 -7.47 -20.73
N GLY A 18 1.18 -8.23 -21.40
CA GLY A 18 1.39 -8.87 -22.69
C GLY A 18 0.97 -8.04 -23.91
N ASP A 19 0.86 -6.71 -23.83
CA ASP A 19 0.86 -5.88 -25.05
C ASP A 19 2.27 -5.87 -25.64
N ASP A 20 2.56 -6.90 -26.43
CA ASP A 20 3.87 -7.10 -27.05
C ASP A 20 4.22 -5.98 -28.03
N THR A 21 3.21 -5.35 -28.64
CA THR A 21 3.42 -4.22 -29.56
C THR A 21 3.89 -3.00 -28.78
N LEU A 22 3.17 -2.62 -27.72
CA LEU A 22 3.57 -1.51 -26.86
C LEU A 22 4.95 -1.78 -26.23
N ARG A 23 5.19 -3.00 -25.75
CA ARG A 23 6.47 -3.41 -25.19
C ARG A 23 7.62 -3.18 -26.18
N GLN A 24 7.45 -3.59 -27.44
CA GLN A 24 8.44 -3.39 -28.49
C GLN A 24 8.66 -1.91 -28.79
N CYS A 25 7.59 -1.11 -28.92
CA CYS A 25 7.69 0.33 -29.14
C CYS A 25 8.47 1.02 -28.02
N VAL A 26 8.16 0.71 -26.76
CA VAL A 26 8.84 1.29 -25.60
C VAL A 26 10.30 0.84 -25.50
N GLN A 27 10.59 -0.44 -25.74
CA GLN A 27 11.97 -0.92 -25.75
C GLN A 27 12.79 -0.26 -26.86
N ALA A 28 12.23 -0.12 -28.06
CA ALA A 28 12.88 0.61 -29.15
C ALA A 28 13.14 2.08 -28.79
N ALA A 29 12.18 2.74 -28.15
CA ALA A 29 12.32 4.12 -27.69
C ALA A 29 13.39 4.27 -26.58
N LEU A 30 13.55 3.28 -25.70
CA LEU A 30 14.60 3.23 -24.68
C LEU A 30 15.98 2.98 -25.29
N ASP A 31 16.07 2.07 -26.27
CA ASP A 31 17.31 1.74 -26.96
C ASP A 31 17.83 2.87 -27.86
N ALA A 32 16.91 3.71 -28.36
CA ALA A 32 17.23 4.89 -29.18
C ALA A 32 17.67 6.11 -28.36
N LYS A 33 17.65 6.05 -27.02
CA LYS A 33 18.18 7.15 -26.18
C LYS A 33 19.70 7.23 -26.33
N THR A 34 20.25 8.42 -26.12
CA THR A 34 21.70 8.69 -26.13
C THR A 34 22.39 8.04 -24.92
N LYS A 35 22.48 6.72 -24.93
CA LYS A 35 23.08 5.87 -23.89
C LYS A 35 23.51 4.53 -24.51
N PRO A 36 24.54 3.85 -24.00
CA PRO A 36 24.75 2.45 -24.33
C PRO A 36 23.54 1.61 -23.90
N ARG A 37 23.16 0.60 -24.69
CA ARG A 37 22.03 -0.28 -24.37
C ARG A 37 22.25 -0.94 -23.01
N GLY A 38 21.22 -0.97 -22.17
CA GLY A 38 21.27 -1.54 -20.83
C GLY A 38 22.07 -0.74 -19.78
N SER A 39 22.68 0.40 -20.13
CA SER A 39 23.53 1.16 -19.20
C SER A 39 22.80 1.75 -18.00
N LEU A 40 21.47 1.92 -18.07
CA LEU A 40 20.67 2.41 -16.94
C LEU A 40 20.09 1.27 -16.08
N GLY A 41 20.36 0.01 -16.43
CA GLY A 41 19.98 -1.17 -15.65
C GLY A 41 18.51 -1.19 -15.25
N ARG A 42 18.24 -1.18 -13.94
CA ARG A 42 16.88 -1.25 -13.36
C ARG A 42 15.96 -0.11 -13.79
N LEU A 43 16.50 1.05 -14.17
CA LEU A 43 15.67 2.18 -14.62
C LEU A 43 15.00 1.90 -15.96
N GLU A 44 15.62 1.13 -16.86
CA GLU A 44 15.02 0.73 -18.13
C GLU A 44 13.85 -0.23 -17.90
N SER A 45 14.06 -1.23 -17.04
CA SER A 45 13.01 -2.18 -16.66
C SER A 45 11.83 -1.48 -15.97
N LEU A 46 12.10 -0.52 -15.09
CA LEU A 46 11.08 0.26 -14.41
C LEU A 46 10.30 1.17 -15.38
N ALA A 47 11.00 1.85 -16.29
CA ALA A 47 10.35 2.70 -17.30
C ALA A 47 9.42 1.88 -18.21
N LEU A 48 9.87 0.70 -18.65
CA LEU A 48 9.03 -0.24 -19.40
C LEU A 48 7.81 -0.70 -18.60
N GLN A 49 8.00 -1.07 -17.34
CA GLN A 49 6.90 -1.50 -16.48
C GLN A 49 5.86 -0.39 -16.30
N LEU A 50 6.30 0.85 -16.03
CA LEU A 50 5.40 2.00 -15.90
C LEU A 50 4.64 2.28 -17.20
N ALA A 51 5.32 2.19 -18.34
CA ALA A 51 4.70 2.37 -19.65
C ALA A 51 3.60 1.34 -19.93
N LEU A 52 3.83 0.07 -19.57
CA LEU A 52 2.83 -1.00 -19.73
C LEU A 52 1.64 -0.82 -18.78
N ILE A 53 1.90 -0.43 -17.53
CA ILE A 53 0.84 -0.15 -16.54
C ILE A 53 -0.03 1.03 -17.01
N GLN A 54 0.58 2.11 -17.49
CA GLN A 54 -0.11 3.31 -17.94
C GLN A 54 -0.60 3.23 -19.40
N ARG A 55 -0.28 2.13 -20.10
CA ARG A 55 -0.58 1.90 -21.53
C ARG A 55 -0.15 3.07 -22.43
N THR A 56 1.07 3.55 -22.23
CA THR A 56 1.64 4.69 -22.98
C THR A 56 3.16 4.54 -23.13
N GLU A 57 3.70 4.98 -24.27
CA GLU A 57 5.15 5.03 -24.49
C GLU A 57 5.85 6.13 -23.67
N ARG A 58 5.07 7.06 -23.13
CA ARG A 58 5.57 8.21 -22.35
C ARG A 58 4.92 8.22 -20.97
N PRO A 59 5.26 7.26 -20.09
CA PRO A 59 4.69 7.20 -18.75
C PRO A 59 4.99 8.48 -17.97
N ARG A 60 4.01 8.96 -17.22
CA ARG A 60 4.13 10.13 -16.34
C ARG A 60 3.52 9.81 -14.98
N LEU A 61 4.11 10.38 -13.93
CA LEU A 61 3.50 10.35 -12.61
C LEU A 61 2.68 11.63 -12.46
N VAL A 62 1.35 11.50 -12.41
CA VAL A 62 0.44 12.61 -12.13
C VAL A 62 -0.11 12.39 -10.73
N GLU A 63 0.10 13.39 -9.87
CA GLU A 63 -0.35 13.43 -8.47
C GLU A 63 -0.09 12.12 -7.72
N PRO A 64 1.16 11.61 -7.69
CA PRO A 64 1.44 10.32 -7.09
C PRO A 64 1.09 10.30 -5.59
N GLN A 65 0.60 9.16 -5.11
CA GLN A 65 0.11 9.04 -3.73
C GLN A 65 0.84 7.93 -2.99
N LEU A 66 0.91 8.09 -1.67
CA LEU A 66 1.46 7.13 -0.74
C LEU A 66 0.40 6.85 0.32
N VAL A 67 -0.10 5.62 0.34
CA VAL A 67 -1.13 5.21 1.29
C VAL A 67 -0.52 4.28 2.32
N VAL A 68 -0.65 4.64 3.60
CA VAL A 68 -0.20 3.85 4.75
C VAL A 68 -1.42 3.26 5.43
N PHE A 69 -1.57 1.94 5.35
CA PHE A 69 -2.65 1.22 6.03
C PHE A 69 -2.18 0.84 7.44
N ALA A 70 -2.87 1.34 8.45
CA ALA A 70 -2.58 1.10 9.86
C ALA A 70 -3.71 0.29 10.50
N ALA A 71 -3.36 -0.77 11.21
CA ALA A 71 -4.27 -1.58 12.01
C ALA A 71 -3.48 -2.33 13.10
N ASP A 72 -4.15 -2.66 14.20
CA ASP A 72 -3.57 -3.52 15.24
C ASP A 72 -3.93 -4.99 15.02
N HIS A 73 -3.12 -5.87 15.59
CA HIS A 73 -3.23 -7.31 15.42
C HIS A 73 -3.22 -8.03 16.77
N GLY A 74 -4.26 -8.81 17.07
CA GLY A 74 -4.38 -9.52 18.34
C GLY A 74 -3.21 -10.48 18.64
N ILE A 75 -2.57 -11.04 17.62
CA ILE A 75 -1.37 -11.88 17.79
C ILE A 75 -0.21 -11.13 18.45
N ALA A 76 -0.18 -9.78 18.41
CA ALA A 76 0.85 -8.99 19.07
C ALA A 76 0.89 -9.24 20.60
N ALA A 77 -0.22 -9.63 21.21
CA ALA A 77 -0.29 -10.03 22.63
C ALA A 77 0.56 -11.26 22.95
N GLN A 78 0.92 -12.07 21.96
CA GLN A 78 1.81 -13.24 22.09
C GLN A 78 3.30 -12.86 22.13
N GLY A 79 3.65 -11.56 22.20
CA GLY A 79 5.04 -11.11 22.27
C GLY A 79 5.82 -11.32 20.96
N VAL A 80 5.12 -11.46 19.83
CA VAL A 80 5.74 -11.62 18.50
C VAL A 80 6.27 -10.32 17.89
N SER A 81 5.87 -9.18 18.47
CA SER A 81 6.29 -7.84 18.05
C SER A 81 7.48 -7.37 18.89
N ALA A 82 8.43 -6.67 18.25
CA ALA A 82 9.51 -5.97 18.96
C ALA A 82 9.03 -4.74 19.75
N TYR A 83 7.79 -4.29 19.51
CA TYR A 83 7.22 -3.09 20.10
C TYR A 83 5.85 -3.36 20.72
N PRO A 84 5.49 -2.68 21.84
CA PRO A 84 4.16 -2.77 22.42
C PRO A 84 3.04 -2.32 21.45
N PRO A 85 1.81 -2.83 21.58
CA PRO A 85 0.68 -2.45 20.72
C PRO A 85 0.39 -0.94 20.70
N GLU A 86 0.62 -0.21 21.80
CA GLU A 86 0.40 1.24 21.84
C GLU A 86 1.27 2.05 20.85
N VAL A 87 2.34 1.43 20.31
CA VAL A 87 3.22 2.08 19.33
C VAL A 87 2.50 2.34 18.01
N THR A 88 1.52 1.52 17.61
CA THR A 88 0.75 1.75 16.38
C THR A 88 0.05 3.11 16.44
N ARG A 89 -0.63 3.41 17.55
CA ARG A 89 -1.28 4.71 17.79
C ARG A 89 -0.27 5.86 17.71
N GLN A 90 0.87 5.71 18.37
CA GLN A 90 1.92 6.74 18.38
C GLN A 90 2.48 6.99 16.98
N MET A 91 2.66 5.93 16.19
CA MET A 91 3.13 6.04 14.81
C MET A 91 2.11 6.71 13.90
N VAL A 92 0.81 6.41 14.06
CA VAL A 92 -0.24 7.14 13.34
C VAL A 92 -0.18 8.63 13.67
N LEU A 93 -0.11 9.00 14.94
CA LEU A 93 0.05 10.41 15.34
C LEU A 93 1.32 11.04 14.73
N ASN A 94 2.41 10.28 14.65
CA ASN A 94 3.65 10.75 14.00
C ASN A 94 3.52 10.92 12.48
N PHE A 95 2.75 10.04 11.80
CA PHE A 95 2.42 10.22 10.38
C PHE A 95 1.61 11.50 10.16
N LEU A 96 0.59 11.72 10.99
CA LEU A 96 -0.30 12.89 10.92
C LEU A 96 0.46 14.20 11.23
N ALA A 97 1.38 14.17 12.20
CA ALA A 97 2.26 15.30 12.51
C ALA A 97 3.36 15.55 11.46
N GLY A 98 3.53 14.65 10.48
CA GLY A 98 4.52 14.79 9.42
C GLY A 98 5.96 14.47 9.81
N GLY A 99 6.19 13.92 11.01
CA GLY A 99 7.51 13.64 11.58
C GLY A 99 8.09 12.27 11.24
N ALA A 100 7.25 11.35 10.74
CA ALA A 100 7.72 10.03 10.32
C ALA A 100 8.56 10.11 9.04
N ALA A 101 9.52 9.19 8.89
CA ALA A 101 10.39 9.12 7.70
C ALA A 101 9.58 9.07 6.40
N VAL A 102 8.47 8.33 6.38
CA VAL A 102 7.58 8.22 5.22
C VAL A 102 6.91 9.57 4.88
N SER A 103 6.54 10.35 5.89
CA SER A 103 5.94 11.68 5.72
C SER A 103 6.95 12.72 5.22
N VAL A 104 8.22 12.57 5.63
CA VAL A 104 9.31 13.42 5.13
C VAL A 104 9.61 13.10 3.67
N LEU A 105 9.76 11.81 3.34
CA LEU A 105 10.05 11.37 1.97
C LEU A 105 8.90 11.67 1.01
N SER A 106 7.64 11.50 1.45
CA SER A 106 6.48 11.84 0.64
C SER A 106 6.49 13.31 0.25
N ARG A 107 6.70 14.20 1.23
CA ARG A 107 6.82 15.64 1.00
C ARG A 107 8.00 15.99 0.10
N GLN A 108 9.17 15.38 0.31
CA GLN A 108 10.37 15.62 -0.50
C GLN A 108 10.17 15.26 -1.98
N HIS A 109 9.38 14.23 -2.26
CA HIS A 109 9.12 13.74 -3.62
C HIS A 109 7.77 14.15 -4.19
N GLY A 110 7.03 15.05 -3.52
CA GLY A 110 5.72 15.51 -3.96
C GLY A 110 4.66 14.42 -4.01
N LEU A 111 4.80 13.38 -3.18
CA LEU A 111 3.81 12.33 -2.99
C LEU A 111 2.77 12.80 -1.97
N ALA A 112 1.50 12.81 -2.35
CA ALA A 112 0.44 13.03 -1.39
C ALA A 112 0.33 11.82 -0.44
N LEU A 113 0.31 12.08 0.86
CA LEU A 113 0.25 11.05 1.90
C LEU A 113 -1.19 10.88 2.35
N THR A 114 -1.64 9.63 2.42
CA THR A 114 -2.90 9.24 3.08
C THR A 114 -2.60 8.16 4.12
N VAL A 115 -3.03 8.36 5.35
CA VAL A 115 -2.99 7.38 6.43
C VAL A 115 -4.37 6.77 6.54
N ALA A 116 -4.51 5.49 6.18
CA ALA A 116 -5.75 4.73 6.27
C ALA A 116 -5.79 3.97 7.59
N ASP A 117 -6.62 4.42 8.53
CA ASP A 117 -6.91 3.68 9.76
C ASP A 117 -7.94 2.59 9.46
N CYS A 118 -7.48 1.35 9.43
CA CYS A 118 -8.28 0.17 9.11
C CYS A 118 -8.66 -0.66 10.34
N GLY A 119 -8.27 -0.24 11.54
CA GLY A 119 -8.48 -1.02 12.76
C GLY A 119 -7.40 -0.79 13.81
N VAL A 120 -6.91 0.44 13.96
CA VAL A 120 -6.03 0.77 15.09
C VAL A 120 -6.89 0.83 16.35
N ALA A 121 -6.37 0.27 17.45
CA ALA A 121 -7.02 0.21 18.75
C ALA A 121 -7.03 1.58 19.49
N ALA A 122 -7.40 2.63 18.76
CA ALA A 122 -7.42 4.01 19.20
C ALA A 122 -8.37 4.85 18.33
N GLU A 123 -8.77 6.00 18.87
CA GLU A 123 -9.47 7.04 18.12
C GLU A 123 -8.52 8.21 17.83
N PHE A 124 -8.74 8.86 16.69
CA PHE A 124 -7.94 9.99 16.21
C PHE A 124 -8.85 11.14 15.84
N ASP A 125 -8.44 12.38 16.11
CA ASP A 125 -9.16 13.56 15.65
C ASP A 125 -9.19 13.64 14.11
N PRO A 126 -10.20 14.30 13.51
CA PRO A 126 -10.24 14.51 12.07
C PRO A 126 -8.96 15.20 11.58
N HIS A 127 -8.35 14.65 10.52
CA HIS A 127 -7.12 15.18 9.96
C HIS A 127 -7.17 15.10 8.42
N PRO A 128 -6.65 16.10 7.67
CA PRO A 128 -6.75 16.12 6.21
C PRO A 128 -6.14 14.90 5.50
N VAL A 129 -5.11 14.29 6.09
CA VAL A 129 -4.46 13.09 5.54
C VAL A 129 -4.94 11.78 6.16
N LEU A 130 -5.94 11.80 7.05
CA LEU A 130 -6.45 10.60 7.72
C LEU A 130 -7.73 10.10 7.02
N ALA A 131 -7.67 8.91 6.44
CA ALA A 131 -8.83 8.16 5.98
C ALA A 131 -9.25 7.16 7.07
N ARG A 132 -10.51 7.23 7.51
CA ARG A 132 -11.07 6.30 8.51
C ARG A 132 -11.79 5.17 7.79
N LEU A 133 -11.18 3.99 7.77
CA LEU A 133 -11.59 2.82 7.01
C LEU A 133 -11.85 1.59 7.91
N LYS A 134 -12.17 1.81 9.20
CA LYS A 134 -12.47 0.75 10.15
C LYS A 134 -13.71 -0.04 9.70
N VAL A 135 -13.60 -1.36 9.69
CA VAL A 135 -14.70 -2.27 9.36
C VAL A 135 -15.38 -2.76 10.65
N PRO A 136 -16.72 -2.89 10.65
CA PRO A 136 -17.45 -3.40 11.81
C PRO A 136 -16.93 -4.76 12.34
N GLY A 137 -16.68 -4.82 13.65
CA GLY A 137 -16.15 -5.97 14.38
C GLY A 137 -14.63 -6.18 14.28
N VAL A 138 -13.88 -5.29 13.63
CA VAL A 138 -12.39 -5.25 13.61
C VAL A 138 -11.86 -3.83 13.82
N GLU A 139 -12.67 -2.94 14.41
CA GLU A 139 -12.38 -1.52 14.61
C GLU A 139 -11.19 -1.26 15.54
N GLN A 140 -10.89 -2.22 16.41
CA GLN A 140 -9.84 -2.14 17.43
C GLN A 140 -8.76 -3.22 17.19
N GLY A 141 -8.60 -3.63 15.94
CA GLY A 141 -7.62 -4.62 15.52
C GLY A 141 -8.21 -6.00 15.28
N THR A 142 -7.39 -6.87 14.71
CA THR A 142 -7.79 -8.25 14.39
C THR A 142 -7.77 -9.15 15.62
N ALA A 143 -8.48 -10.26 15.59
CA ALA A 143 -8.34 -11.33 16.58
C ALA A 143 -6.92 -11.95 16.54
N ASP A 144 -6.58 -12.71 17.58
CA ASP A 144 -5.32 -13.46 17.65
C ASP A 144 -5.32 -14.62 16.65
N SER A 145 -4.52 -14.47 15.59
CA SER A 145 -4.42 -15.46 14.52
C SER A 145 -3.74 -16.77 14.92
N SER A 146 -3.13 -16.85 16.11
CA SER A 146 -2.60 -18.10 16.65
C SER A 146 -3.69 -19.01 17.25
N GLN A 147 -4.83 -18.43 17.63
CA GLN A 147 -5.95 -19.14 18.26
C GLN A 147 -7.13 -19.38 17.31
N GLY A 148 -7.10 -18.79 16.13
CA GLY A 148 -8.19 -18.88 15.16
C GLY A 148 -8.02 -17.88 14.01
N PRO A 149 -9.06 -17.65 13.21
CA PRO A 149 -9.01 -16.65 12.15
C PRO A 149 -8.89 -15.23 12.73
N ALA A 150 -8.03 -14.41 12.14
CA ALA A 150 -7.84 -13.00 12.53
C ALA A 150 -9.12 -12.15 12.36
N MET A 151 -9.97 -12.53 11.41
CA MET A 151 -11.27 -11.92 11.13
C MET A 151 -12.14 -12.91 10.33
N THR A 152 -13.43 -12.67 10.28
CA THR A 152 -14.35 -13.44 9.43
C THR A 152 -14.10 -13.15 7.94
N ALA A 153 -14.53 -14.06 7.06
CA ALA A 153 -14.44 -13.85 5.60
C ALA A 153 -15.20 -12.59 5.15
N THR A 154 -16.36 -12.31 5.75
CA THR A 154 -17.15 -11.10 5.47
C THR A 154 -16.41 -9.82 5.89
N GLN A 155 -15.74 -9.82 7.04
CA GLN A 155 -14.91 -8.68 7.46
C GLN A 155 -13.71 -8.47 6.53
N CYS A 156 -13.07 -9.56 6.09
CA CYS A 156 -11.97 -9.49 5.12
C CYS A 156 -12.44 -8.89 3.78
N ALA A 157 -13.56 -9.39 3.24
CA ALA A 157 -14.15 -8.87 2.01
C ALA A 157 -14.51 -7.38 2.15
N ALA A 158 -15.12 -6.99 3.27
CA ALA A 158 -15.42 -5.60 3.56
C ALA A 158 -14.17 -4.72 3.63
N ALA A 159 -13.10 -5.17 4.32
CA ALA A 159 -11.85 -4.42 4.42
C ALA A 159 -11.18 -4.20 3.05
N ILE A 160 -11.19 -5.24 2.20
CA ILE A 160 -10.71 -5.17 0.83
C ILE A 160 -11.54 -4.17 0.01
N ALA A 161 -12.87 -4.26 0.08
CA ALA A 161 -13.77 -3.36 -0.63
C ALA A 161 -13.59 -1.89 -0.17
N THR A 162 -13.43 -1.65 1.13
CA THR A 162 -13.18 -0.32 1.69
C THR A 162 -11.84 0.24 1.20
N GLY A 163 -10.78 -0.57 1.19
CA GLY A 163 -9.47 -0.17 0.65
C GLY A 163 -9.51 0.11 -0.86
N ALA A 164 -10.23 -0.71 -1.63
CA ALA A 164 -10.45 -0.49 -3.06
C ALA A 164 -11.26 0.80 -3.33
N GLY A 165 -12.27 1.09 -2.49
CA GLY A 165 -13.02 2.34 -2.55
C GLY A 165 -12.15 3.57 -2.35
N LEU A 166 -11.22 3.52 -1.39
CA LEU A 166 -10.22 4.60 -1.20
C LEU A 166 -9.38 4.79 -2.47
N TRP A 167 -8.91 3.69 -3.07
CA TRP A 167 -8.12 3.74 -4.31
C TRP A 167 -8.91 4.36 -5.47
N LEU A 168 -10.15 3.92 -5.70
CA LEU A 168 -10.98 4.39 -6.81
C LEU A 168 -11.39 5.86 -6.68
N ALA A 169 -11.47 6.38 -5.45
CA ALA A 169 -11.70 7.80 -5.19
C ALA A 169 -10.45 8.68 -5.40
N CYS A 170 -9.28 8.06 -5.61
CA CYS A 170 -8.02 8.77 -5.72
C CYS A 170 -7.78 9.24 -7.17
N PRO A 171 -7.42 10.53 -7.40
CA PRO A 171 -7.14 11.04 -8.75
C PRO A 171 -5.78 10.58 -9.33
N ALA A 172 -4.96 9.87 -8.56
CA ALA A 172 -3.58 9.57 -8.88
C ALA A 172 -3.38 8.52 -9.98
N THR A 173 -2.31 8.68 -10.77
CA THR A 173 -1.90 7.69 -11.79
C THR A 173 -1.00 6.58 -11.22
N CYS A 174 -0.49 6.74 -10.00
CA CYS A 174 0.38 5.76 -9.35
C CYS A 174 0.30 5.92 -7.82
N CYS A 175 0.08 4.83 -7.08
CA CYS A 175 0.25 4.85 -5.63
C CYS A 175 1.24 3.78 -5.17
N CYS A 176 2.08 4.17 -4.22
CA CYS A 176 2.94 3.25 -3.49
C CYS A 176 2.20 2.73 -2.26
N TRP A 177 2.27 1.43 -2.04
CA TRP A 177 1.75 0.77 -0.84
C TRP A 177 2.88 0.55 0.16
N ALA A 178 2.74 1.11 1.35
CA ALA A 178 3.64 0.82 2.46
C ALA A 178 2.88 -0.02 3.50
N ARG A 179 3.27 -1.29 3.65
CA ARG A 179 2.86 -2.09 4.80
C ARG A 179 3.79 -1.76 5.96
N TRP A 180 3.26 -1.18 7.02
CA TRP A 180 3.97 -1.13 8.28
C TRP A 180 3.74 -2.47 9.01
N ALA A 181 4.83 -3.17 9.31
CA ALA A 181 4.83 -4.30 10.22
C ALA A 181 5.85 -3.97 11.31
N SER A 182 5.45 -4.06 12.57
CA SER A 182 6.38 -4.01 13.70
C SER A 182 7.47 -5.06 13.46
N ALA A 183 8.70 -4.60 13.25
CA ALA A 183 9.82 -5.44 12.83
C ALA A 183 10.05 -6.63 13.77
N THR A 184 10.44 -7.77 13.20
CA THR A 184 10.92 -8.95 13.93
C THR A 184 12.14 -8.57 14.77
N PRO A 185 12.27 -9.03 16.03
CA PRO A 185 13.46 -8.72 16.83
C PRO A 185 14.73 -9.23 16.14
N PRO A 186 15.88 -8.54 16.29
CA PRO A 186 17.14 -8.98 15.71
C PRO A 186 17.48 -10.36 16.24
N ARG A 187 17.73 -11.31 15.34
CA ARG A 187 18.29 -12.62 15.70
C ARG A 187 19.58 -12.36 16.48
N ARG A 188 19.61 -12.76 17.76
CA ARG A 188 20.85 -12.84 18.53
C ARG A 188 21.76 -13.82 17.79
N ARG A 189 22.80 -13.30 17.14
CA ARG A 189 23.93 -14.13 16.71
C ARG A 189 24.67 -14.54 17.98
N CYS A 190 24.81 -15.84 18.20
CA CYS A 190 25.86 -16.38 19.06
C CYS A 190 27.22 -16.06 18.45
#